data_AF-A0AAN5R3V9-F1
#
_entry.id   AF-A0AAN5R3V9-F1
#
_cell.length_a   1.000
_cell.length_b   1.000
_cell.length_c   1.000
_cell.angle_alpha   90.00
_cell.angle_beta   90.00
_cell.angle_gamma   90.00
#
_symmetry.space_group_name_H-M   'P 1'
#
loop_
_entity.id
_entity.type
_entity.pdbx_description
1 polymer ?
#
loop_
_entity_poly.entity_id
_entity_poly.type
_entity_poly.pdbx_seq_one_letter_code
_entity_poly.pdbx_strand_id
1 'polypeptide(L)'
;MSGLTSEQYHSQIVGKIGYIARCMQNIDPENNLKKIREDYQDVLVWAEKNYRFEEILEASKSGKCPNDLDALSRRSLILQELQRLVSLINPFKMKSEMIESQYEKMKQHVNLWKSDYHAKLNQLNQLTDYLKNAAPTPKNHFLRAMTSALQMQIAQYGITEDNDRINLLFKQGLHLLAMGNEKIDEQYLLFKGYVKDQPEESPFEGILPSEEQKNLVKTIIDICMPKLSNKALQDKLSALVNPGLLTKTLLDSIDRIIEENAKLNALSKVKLGEFGFDTREIEEIYSQALGVSPQNALQYTAQRCDAQLLSMAFPDSEQYIAESISNKEANAIAELIHSKEFIYQIIKTEVFKQVDPNEKIQLQAATELYQLLGRTMDKQIQLFARMSLEQIKEYIQIKTKLILDKIPERVELLTFMGFETPTFKGIETLMTALSQSEDQATVAIAQEFYTNIKNAKNQLLGNKLIEDIAPQDVEKFFNHCSQYSSEAAQKLADNRPVLTKIADILTAIARWAISLIGFNTPPQFLAPTRTCVDQVSDEINKIKVKLEDTLGILQKAQEESLSL
;
A
#
# COMPACT_ATOMS: atom_id res chain seq x y z
N MET A 1 -60.73 24.99 49.04
CA MET A 1 -60.32 26.38 49.36
C MET A 1 -59.56 26.40 50.67
N SER A 2 -58.22 26.33 50.68
CA SER A 2 -57.46 26.35 51.95
C SER A 2 -56.11 27.09 51.89
N GLY A 3 -55.87 27.94 50.88
CA GLY A 3 -54.58 28.64 50.73
C GLY A 3 -54.61 30.08 50.18
N LEU A 4 -55.75 30.61 49.74
CA LEU A 4 -55.89 31.97 49.20
C LEU A 4 -57.12 32.65 49.80
N THR A 5 -57.06 33.98 50.01
CA THR A 5 -58.26 34.76 50.37
C THR A 5 -59.23 34.82 49.19
N SER A 6 -60.52 35.11 49.44
CA SER A 6 -61.54 35.17 48.38
C SER A 6 -61.16 36.16 47.26
N GLU A 7 -60.65 37.34 47.64
CA GLU A 7 -60.24 38.37 46.68
C GLU A 7 -59.03 37.92 45.85
N GLN A 8 -58.04 37.28 46.49
CA GLN A 8 -56.89 36.70 45.80
C GLN A 8 -57.31 35.58 44.86
N TYR A 9 -58.23 34.71 45.27
CA TYR A 9 -58.73 33.61 44.45
C TYR A 9 -59.37 34.11 43.15
N HIS A 10 -60.28 35.08 43.24
CA HIS A 10 -60.93 35.64 42.05
C HIS A 10 -59.97 36.51 41.21
N SER A 11 -59.01 37.20 41.84
CA SER A 11 -57.94 37.90 41.10
C SER A 11 -57.06 36.94 40.29
N GLN A 12 -56.73 35.76 40.82
CA GLN A 12 -55.99 34.71 40.09
C GLN A 12 -56.80 34.19 38.90
N ILE A 13 -58.12 34.05 39.04
CA ILE A 13 -59.01 33.65 37.94
C ILE A 13 -58.96 34.68 36.80
N VAL A 14 -59.09 35.97 37.09
CA VAL A 14 -58.98 37.04 36.08
C VAL A 14 -57.60 36.99 35.39
N GLY A 15 -56.53 36.79 36.16
CA GLY A 15 -55.18 36.62 35.64
C GLY A 15 -55.04 35.43 34.68
N LYS A 16 -55.63 34.28 35.02
CA LYS A 16 -55.63 33.06 34.19
C LYS A 16 -56.44 33.23 32.90
N ILE A 17 -57.61 33.88 32.96
CA ILE A 17 -58.41 34.20 31.77
C ILE A 17 -57.59 35.04 30.79
N GLY A 18 -56.97 36.13 31.26
CA GLY A 18 -56.13 36.98 30.41
C GLY A 18 -54.85 36.29 29.92
N TYR A 19 -54.29 35.37 30.71
CA TYR A 19 -53.14 34.57 30.28
C TYR A 19 -53.49 33.61 29.14
N ILE A 20 -54.60 32.87 29.26
CA ILE A 20 -55.10 31.97 28.21
C ILE A 20 -55.33 32.72 26.88
N ALA A 21 -55.96 33.90 26.93
CA ALA A 21 -56.19 34.71 25.74
C ALA A 21 -54.89 35.15 25.06
N ARG A 22 -53.87 35.57 25.84
CA ARG A 22 -52.54 35.88 25.32
C ARG A 22 -51.85 34.66 24.71
N CYS A 23 -51.90 33.51 25.37
CA CYS A 23 -51.33 32.27 24.84
C CYS A 23 -51.96 31.93 23.49
N MET A 24 -53.30 32.00 23.38
CA MET A 24 -54.01 31.76 22.13
C MET A 24 -53.54 32.71 21.02
N GLN A 25 -53.44 34.01 21.31
CA GLN A 25 -52.98 35.00 20.34
C GLN A 25 -51.53 34.78 19.88
N ASN A 26 -50.67 34.26 20.77
CA ASN A 26 -49.26 33.97 20.43
C ASN A 26 -49.12 32.69 19.59
N ILE A 27 -49.97 31.68 19.82
CA ILE A 27 -49.95 30.44 19.03
C ILE A 27 -50.55 30.69 17.64
N ASP A 28 -51.67 31.41 17.59
CA ASP A 28 -52.49 31.55 16.38
C ASP A 28 -52.98 33.00 16.20
N PRO A 29 -52.09 33.91 15.77
CA PRO A 29 -52.45 35.32 15.57
C PRO A 29 -53.44 35.53 14.42
N GLU A 30 -53.53 34.57 13.48
CA GLU A 30 -54.38 34.62 12.28
C GLU A 30 -55.73 33.91 12.46
N ASN A 31 -55.98 33.31 13.63
CA ASN A 31 -57.22 32.59 13.95
C ASN A 31 -57.51 31.38 13.04
N ASN A 32 -56.47 30.64 12.65
CA ASN A 32 -56.53 29.44 11.81
C ASN A 32 -56.90 28.17 12.59
N LEU A 33 -56.61 28.08 13.90
CA LEU A 33 -56.84 26.91 14.75
C LEU A 33 -58.25 26.92 15.35
N LYS A 34 -59.27 26.78 14.49
CA LYS A 34 -60.69 26.89 14.87
C LYS A 34 -61.06 25.93 16.00
N LYS A 35 -60.62 24.68 15.94
CA LYS A 35 -60.99 23.65 16.92
C LYS A 35 -60.51 23.99 18.33
N ILE A 36 -59.29 24.52 18.45
CA ILE A 36 -58.74 24.90 19.75
C ILE A 36 -59.45 26.16 20.26
N ARG A 37 -59.71 27.16 19.40
CA ARG A 37 -60.43 28.37 19.80
C ARG A 37 -61.84 28.07 20.30
N GLU A 38 -62.57 27.18 19.62
CA GLU A 38 -63.90 26.74 20.04
C GLU A 38 -63.88 26.11 21.44
N ASP A 39 -62.88 25.27 21.75
CA ASP A 39 -62.72 24.62 23.05
C ASP A 39 -62.33 25.59 24.20
N TYR A 40 -61.92 26.82 23.86
CA TYR A 40 -61.63 27.90 24.82
C TYR A 40 -62.59 29.08 24.73
N GLN A 41 -63.66 29.00 23.93
CA GLN A 41 -64.54 30.13 23.66
C GLN A 41 -65.23 30.70 24.92
N ASP A 42 -65.53 29.83 25.88
CA ASP A 42 -66.09 30.18 27.19
C ASP A 42 -65.18 31.10 28.02
N VAL A 43 -63.86 31.04 27.77
CA VAL A 43 -62.85 31.91 28.39
C VAL A 43 -62.52 33.09 27.48
N LEU A 44 -62.34 32.86 26.17
CA LEU A 44 -61.92 33.88 25.20
C LEU A 44 -62.93 35.01 25.06
N VAL A 45 -64.24 34.73 25.19
CA VAL A 45 -65.30 35.76 25.14
C VAL A 45 -65.13 36.87 26.18
N TRP A 46 -64.43 36.60 27.29
CA TRP A 46 -64.14 37.55 28.37
C TRP A 46 -62.88 38.38 28.14
N ALA A 47 -62.07 38.05 27.13
CA ALA A 47 -60.83 38.75 26.81
C ALA A 47 -60.86 39.43 25.42
N GLU A 48 -61.71 38.97 24.50
CA GLU A 48 -61.86 39.53 23.14
C GLU A 48 -62.70 40.81 23.10
N LYS A 49 -63.26 41.24 24.24
CA LYS A 49 -63.97 42.53 24.40
C LYS A 49 -63.22 43.40 25.40
N ASN A 50 -63.46 44.71 25.34
CA ASN A 50 -62.87 45.70 26.26
C ASN A 50 -63.53 45.66 27.65
N TYR A 51 -63.50 44.51 28.32
CA TYR A 51 -63.88 44.38 29.72
C TYR A 51 -62.77 44.96 30.62
N ARG A 52 -63.16 45.74 31.63
CA ARG A 52 -62.24 46.19 32.68
C ARG A 52 -61.95 45.05 33.66
N PHE A 53 -60.82 45.13 34.36
CA PHE A 53 -60.42 44.12 35.34
C PHE A 53 -61.53 43.87 36.38
N GLU A 54 -62.13 44.95 36.90
CA GLU A 54 -63.19 44.89 37.92
C GLU A 54 -64.46 44.20 37.40
N GLU A 55 -64.75 44.31 36.11
CA GLU A 55 -65.93 43.70 35.49
C GLU A 55 -65.78 42.18 35.38
N ILE A 56 -64.59 41.70 35.05
CA ILE A 56 -64.27 40.26 35.02
C ILE A 56 -64.17 39.70 36.45
N LEU A 57 -63.63 40.49 37.38
CA LEU A 57 -63.55 40.13 38.80
C LEU A 57 -64.94 39.88 39.41
N GLU A 58 -65.88 40.80 39.18
CA GLU A 58 -67.28 40.64 39.61
C GLU A 58 -67.99 39.50 38.85
N ALA A 59 -67.69 39.28 37.57
CA ALA A 59 -68.18 38.12 36.83
C ALA A 59 -67.70 36.79 37.44
N SER A 60 -66.47 36.75 37.97
CA SER A 60 -65.93 35.57 38.66
C SER A 60 -66.60 35.32 40.01
N LYS A 61 -66.76 36.38 40.82
CA LYS A 61 -67.48 36.33 42.12
C LYS A 61 -68.94 35.89 41.96
N SER A 62 -69.58 36.34 40.88
CA SER A 62 -70.98 36.01 40.57
C SER A 62 -71.18 34.72 39.76
N GLY A 63 -70.10 33.99 39.43
CA GLY A 63 -70.17 32.72 38.69
C GLY A 63 -70.59 32.84 37.22
N LYS A 64 -70.45 34.03 36.63
CA LYS A 64 -70.78 34.30 35.22
C LYS A 64 -69.64 33.91 34.27
N CYS A 65 -68.40 33.91 34.73
CA CYS A 65 -67.25 33.39 33.99
C CYS A 65 -66.75 32.07 34.63
N PRO A 66 -65.98 31.24 33.90
CA PRO A 66 -65.39 30.04 34.47
C PRO A 66 -64.55 30.40 35.71
N ASN A 67 -64.96 29.93 36.90
CA ASN A 67 -64.41 30.35 38.18
C ASN A 67 -63.85 29.20 39.04
N ASP A 68 -63.65 28.03 38.43
CA ASP A 68 -62.85 26.95 38.99
C ASP A 68 -61.37 27.19 38.61
N LEU A 69 -60.58 27.62 39.58
CA LEU A 69 -59.16 27.96 39.38
C LEU A 69 -58.32 26.73 39.01
N ASP A 70 -58.65 25.54 39.52
CA ASP A 70 -57.89 24.32 39.26
C ASP A 70 -58.19 23.82 37.83
N ALA A 71 -59.45 23.86 37.41
CA ALA A 71 -59.85 23.55 36.04
C ALA A 71 -59.23 24.54 35.03
N LEU A 72 -59.26 25.84 35.34
CA LEU A 72 -58.59 26.87 34.52
C LEU A 72 -57.08 26.67 34.47
N SER A 73 -56.45 26.29 35.59
CA SER A 73 -55.01 26.03 35.65
C SER A 73 -54.63 24.84 34.77
N ARG A 74 -55.42 23.75 34.78
CA ARG A 74 -55.21 22.60 33.90
C ARG A 74 -55.33 22.98 32.42
N ARG A 75 -56.40 23.70 32.06
CA ARG A 75 -56.63 24.19 30.68
C ARG A 75 -55.54 25.16 30.23
N SER A 76 -55.08 26.04 31.11
CA SER A 76 -53.97 26.96 30.87
C SER A 76 -52.65 26.22 30.63
N LEU A 77 -52.36 25.16 31.38
CA LEU A 77 -51.13 24.38 31.23
C LEU A 77 -51.04 23.72 29.85
N ILE A 78 -52.16 23.18 29.35
CA ILE A 78 -52.21 22.55 28.02
C ILE A 78 -51.84 23.57 26.93
N LEU A 79 -52.45 24.76 26.94
CA LEU A 79 -52.12 25.81 25.97
C LEU A 79 -50.70 26.32 26.13
N GLN A 80 -50.20 26.44 27.35
CA GLN A 80 -48.84 26.90 27.60
C GLN A 80 -47.80 25.92 27.03
N GLU A 81 -47.98 24.62 27.23
CA GLU A 81 -47.08 23.60 26.67
C GLU A 81 -47.17 23.54 25.14
N LEU A 82 -48.36 23.73 24.57
CA LEU A 82 -48.54 23.85 23.12
C LEU A 82 -47.83 25.09 22.56
N GLN A 83 -47.97 26.25 23.23
CA GLN A 83 -47.25 27.47 22.87
C GLN A 83 -45.75 27.26 22.92
N ARG A 84 -45.26 26.58 23.96
CA ARG A 84 -43.84 26.28 24.12
C ARG A 84 -43.34 25.40 22.99
N LEU A 85 -44.08 24.36 22.60
CA LEU A 85 -43.78 23.52 21.44
C LEU A 85 -43.64 24.35 20.16
N VAL A 86 -44.66 25.16 19.83
CA VAL A 86 -44.68 25.98 18.60
C VAL A 86 -43.54 27.00 18.60
N SER A 87 -43.21 27.57 19.76
CA SER A 87 -42.14 28.58 19.88
C SER A 87 -40.74 27.95 19.77
N LEU A 88 -40.53 26.79 20.37
CA LEU A 88 -39.22 26.14 20.42
C LEU A 88 -38.75 25.55 19.10
N ILE A 89 -39.65 25.32 18.14
CA ILE A 89 -39.29 24.79 16.81
C ILE A 89 -39.00 25.88 15.77
N ASN A 90 -39.13 27.17 16.13
CA ASN A 90 -38.73 28.28 15.26
C ASN A 90 -37.24 28.11 14.87
N PRO A 91 -36.86 28.19 13.58
CA PRO A 91 -37.56 28.79 12.42
C PRO A 91 -38.62 27.93 11.71
N PHE A 92 -38.79 26.66 12.07
CA PHE A 92 -39.67 25.73 11.36
C PHE A 92 -41.13 25.88 11.81
N LYS A 93 -42.05 25.81 10.85
CA LYS A 93 -43.50 25.90 11.11
C LYS A 93 -44.13 24.51 11.10
N MET A 94 -44.95 24.24 12.12
CA MET A 94 -45.81 23.06 12.18
C MET A 94 -47.13 23.34 11.45
N LYS A 95 -47.65 22.36 10.70
CA LYS A 95 -48.96 22.48 10.03
C LYS A 95 -50.09 22.56 11.06
N SER A 96 -51.14 23.33 10.77
CA SER A 96 -52.30 23.51 11.67
C SER A 96 -52.91 22.19 12.14
N GLU A 97 -53.10 21.23 11.23
CA GLU A 97 -53.61 19.88 11.55
C GLU A 97 -52.74 19.15 12.59
N MET A 98 -51.42 19.30 12.49
CA MET A 98 -50.48 18.72 13.44
C MET A 98 -50.57 19.44 14.79
N ILE A 99 -50.67 20.77 14.81
CA ILE A 99 -50.85 21.54 16.06
C ILE A 99 -52.13 21.09 16.80
N GLU A 100 -53.24 20.95 16.08
CA GLU A 100 -54.51 20.46 16.66
C GLU A 100 -54.40 19.02 17.15
N SER A 101 -53.68 18.14 16.43
CA SER A 101 -53.42 16.77 16.87
C SER A 101 -52.57 16.71 18.16
N GLN A 102 -51.50 17.51 18.24
CA GLN A 102 -50.67 17.61 19.45
C GLN A 102 -51.50 18.16 20.62
N TYR A 103 -52.34 19.17 20.38
CA TYR A 103 -53.25 19.74 21.38
C TYR A 103 -54.16 18.67 22.01
N GLU A 104 -54.84 17.86 21.18
CA GLU A 104 -55.73 16.81 21.66
C GLU A 104 -54.99 15.76 22.50
N LYS A 105 -53.79 15.34 22.06
CA LYS A 105 -52.95 14.38 22.80
C LYS A 105 -52.49 14.96 24.14
N MET A 106 -52.14 16.24 24.21
CA MET A 106 -51.78 16.92 25.46
C MET A 106 -52.99 17.08 26.39
N LYS A 107 -54.17 17.41 25.85
CA LYS A 107 -55.43 17.58 26.58
C LYS A 107 -55.89 16.27 27.24
N GLN A 108 -55.77 15.16 26.53
CA GLN A 108 -56.20 13.84 26.99
C GLN A 108 -55.24 13.20 28.00
N HIS A 109 -54.03 13.73 28.16
CA HIS A 109 -53.05 13.19 29.10
C HIS A 109 -53.50 13.36 30.56
N VAL A 110 -53.31 12.33 31.38
CA VAL A 110 -53.76 12.29 32.80
C VAL A 110 -53.08 13.39 33.62
N ASN A 111 -51.76 13.53 33.46
CA ASN A 111 -50.98 14.59 34.10
C ASN A 111 -49.90 15.10 33.13
N LEU A 112 -50.17 16.19 32.43
CA LEU A 112 -49.27 16.74 31.41
C LEU A 112 -47.91 17.17 31.97
N TRP A 113 -47.85 17.66 33.21
CA TRP A 113 -46.60 18.13 33.83
C TRP A 113 -45.59 16.99 34.06
N LYS A 114 -46.08 15.76 34.26
CA LYS A 114 -45.26 14.56 34.45
C LYS A 114 -45.14 13.71 33.18
N SER A 115 -45.59 14.21 32.04
CA SER A 115 -45.56 13.46 30.78
C SER A 115 -44.17 13.53 30.13
N ASP A 116 -43.92 12.57 29.24
CA ASP A 116 -42.74 12.60 28.37
C ASP A 116 -42.73 13.80 27.44
N TYR A 117 -43.91 14.36 27.10
CA TYR A 117 -44.01 15.57 26.28
C TYR A 117 -43.36 16.76 26.98
N HIS A 118 -43.66 16.95 28.27
CA HIS A 118 -43.08 18.03 29.07
C HIS A 118 -41.56 17.81 29.25
N ALA A 119 -41.12 16.57 29.45
CA ALA A 119 -39.70 16.24 29.54
C ALA A 119 -38.93 16.52 28.24
N LYS A 120 -39.46 16.10 27.08
CA LYS A 120 -38.87 16.39 25.76
C LYS A 120 -38.82 17.89 25.47
N LEU A 121 -39.87 18.65 25.83
CA LEU A 121 -39.87 20.11 25.70
C LEU A 121 -38.82 20.79 26.61
N ASN A 122 -38.62 20.29 27.84
CA ASN A 122 -37.56 20.79 28.72
C ASN A 122 -36.17 20.55 28.13
N GLN A 123 -35.93 19.36 27.58
CA GLN A 123 -34.67 19.01 26.91
C GLN A 123 -34.44 19.88 25.66
N LEU A 124 -35.47 20.11 24.85
CA LEU A 124 -35.37 20.98 23.68
C LEU A 124 -35.04 22.41 24.09
N ASN A 125 -35.73 22.93 25.11
CA ASN A 125 -35.47 24.26 25.65
C ASN A 125 -34.02 24.39 26.15
N GLN A 126 -33.51 23.38 26.86
CA GLN A 126 -32.11 23.35 27.32
C GLN A 126 -31.12 23.45 26.16
N LEU A 127 -31.34 22.70 25.07
CA LEU A 127 -30.49 22.75 23.88
C LEU A 127 -30.55 24.13 23.21
N THR A 128 -31.76 24.66 22.99
CA THR A 128 -31.95 25.94 22.31
C THR A 128 -31.45 27.13 23.14
N ASP A 129 -31.66 27.12 24.47
CA ASP A 129 -31.21 28.20 25.35
C ASP A 129 -29.69 28.27 25.44
N TYR A 130 -29.02 27.12 25.50
CA TYR A 130 -27.57 27.06 25.44
C TYR A 130 -27.03 27.70 24.15
N LEU A 131 -27.64 27.40 23.00
CA LEU A 131 -27.16 27.86 21.70
C LEU A 131 -27.36 29.36 21.43
N LYS A 132 -28.26 30.05 22.16
CA LYS A 132 -28.52 31.50 22.00
C LYS A 132 -27.27 32.35 22.19
N ASN A 133 -26.42 31.99 23.16
CA ASN A 133 -25.22 32.74 23.54
C ASN A 133 -23.93 31.90 23.42
N ALA A 134 -23.97 30.82 22.64
CA ALA A 134 -22.84 29.92 22.48
C ALA A 134 -21.78 30.51 21.53
N ALA A 135 -20.51 30.44 21.93
CA ALA A 135 -19.38 30.79 21.07
C ALA A 135 -19.29 29.85 19.85
N PRO A 136 -18.74 30.30 18.70
CA PRO A 136 -18.61 29.47 17.49
C PRO A 136 -17.44 28.47 17.62
N THR A 137 -17.66 27.42 18.41
CA THR A 137 -16.71 26.31 18.59
C THR A 137 -17.17 25.08 17.79
N PRO A 138 -16.30 24.10 17.53
CA PRO A 138 -16.69 22.87 16.83
C PRO A 138 -17.90 22.17 17.42
N LYS A 139 -17.88 21.93 18.75
CA LYS A 139 -19.01 21.41 19.52
C LYS A 139 -20.30 22.16 19.23
N ASN A 140 -20.25 23.49 19.23
CA ASN A 140 -21.44 24.31 19.10
C ASN A 140 -21.96 24.37 17.66
N HIS A 141 -21.08 24.26 16.66
CA HIS A 141 -21.50 24.07 15.28
C HIS A 141 -22.25 22.74 15.10
N PHE A 142 -21.70 21.64 15.60
CA PHE A 142 -22.34 20.32 15.55
C PHE A 142 -23.65 20.28 16.33
N LEU A 143 -23.68 20.87 17.53
CA LEU A 143 -24.87 20.93 18.37
C LEU A 143 -25.98 21.75 17.71
N ARG A 144 -25.65 22.90 17.09
CA ARG A 144 -26.61 23.71 16.34
C ARG A 144 -27.19 22.92 15.17
N ALA A 145 -26.36 22.22 14.41
CA ALA A 145 -26.81 21.39 13.29
C ALA A 145 -27.83 20.32 13.73
N MET A 146 -27.49 19.55 14.78
CA MET A 146 -28.39 18.52 15.31
C MET A 146 -29.65 19.13 15.95
N THR A 147 -29.55 20.29 16.60
CA THR A 147 -30.71 20.96 17.19
C THR A 147 -31.67 21.47 16.11
N SER A 148 -31.17 22.06 15.02
CA SER A 148 -32.00 22.49 13.90
C SER A 148 -32.68 21.29 13.21
N ALA A 149 -31.96 20.17 13.04
CA ALA A 149 -32.55 18.93 12.54
C ALA A 149 -33.65 18.41 13.48
N LEU A 150 -33.43 18.46 14.79
CA LEU A 150 -34.42 18.09 15.80
C LEU A 150 -35.67 18.98 15.73
N GLN A 151 -35.51 20.30 15.65
CA GLN A 151 -36.62 21.24 15.52
C GLN A 151 -37.43 20.97 14.24
N MET A 152 -36.76 20.70 13.12
CA MET A 152 -37.42 20.35 11.86
C MET A 152 -38.19 19.03 11.96
N GLN A 153 -37.61 17.98 12.56
CA GLN A 153 -38.29 16.69 12.74
C GLN A 153 -39.52 16.85 13.66
N ILE A 154 -39.40 17.62 14.74
CA ILE A 154 -40.54 17.93 15.62
C ILE A 154 -41.62 18.73 14.88
N ALA A 155 -41.24 19.67 14.01
CA ALA A 155 -42.21 20.42 13.20
C ALA A 155 -43.00 19.51 12.23
N GLN A 156 -42.37 18.45 11.73
CA GLN A 156 -42.98 17.49 10.80
C GLN A 156 -43.85 16.43 11.49
N TYR A 157 -43.35 15.83 12.58
CA TYR A 157 -43.97 14.65 13.22
C TYR A 157 -44.62 14.96 14.58
N GLY A 158 -44.38 16.15 15.13
CA GLY A 158 -44.79 16.49 16.49
C GLY A 158 -43.88 15.86 17.56
N ILE A 159 -44.23 16.08 18.83
CA ILE A 159 -43.43 15.63 19.98
C ILE A 159 -44.09 14.51 20.78
N THR A 160 -45.39 14.29 20.53
CA THR A 160 -46.21 13.32 21.27
C THR A 160 -46.11 11.89 20.73
N GLU A 161 -45.72 11.73 19.46
CA GLU A 161 -45.48 10.40 18.88
C GLU A 161 -44.07 9.94 19.22
N ASP A 162 -43.94 8.63 19.45
CA ASP A 162 -42.63 8.05 19.65
C ASP A 162 -41.94 7.87 18.30
N ASN A 163 -40.86 8.63 18.10
CA ASN A 163 -40.14 8.67 16.84
C ASN A 163 -38.64 8.47 17.14
N ASP A 164 -38.10 7.36 16.66
CA ASP A 164 -36.72 6.94 16.91
C ASP A 164 -35.70 8.00 16.48
N ARG A 165 -35.95 8.72 15.39
CA ARG A 165 -35.04 9.77 14.91
C ARG A 165 -35.01 10.96 15.85
N ILE A 166 -36.18 11.39 16.35
CA ILE A 166 -36.30 12.45 17.36
C ILE A 166 -35.61 12.02 18.66
N ASN A 167 -35.86 10.79 19.12
CA ASN A 167 -35.24 10.26 20.33
C ASN A 167 -33.72 10.16 20.22
N LEU A 168 -33.20 9.73 19.05
CA LEU A 168 -31.77 9.68 18.77
C LEU A 168 -31.15 11.08 18.81
N LEU A 169 -31.80 12.07 18.19
CA LEU A 169 -31.35 13.46 18.19
C LEU A 169 -31.34 14.08 19.59
N PHE A 170 -32.35 13.81 20.43
CA PHE A 170 -32.32 14.21 21.83
C PHE A 170 -31.13 13.58 22.56
N LYS A 171 -30.95 12.26 22.42
CA LYS A 171 -29.86 11.53 23.07
C LYS A 171 -28.49 12.08 22.65
N GLN A 172 -28.24 12.22 21.36
CA GLN A 172 -26.95 12.69 20.82
C GLN A 172 -26.71 14.18 21.07
N GLY A 173 -27.74 15.02 20.93
CA GLY A 173 -27.65 16.45 21.24
C GLY A 173 -27.32 16.71 22.71
N LEU A 174 -28.01 16.03 23.64
CA LEU A 174 -27.73 16.15 25.08
C LEU A 174 -26.36 15.56 25.46
N HIS A 175 -25.96 14.45 24.82
CA HIS A 175 -24.64 13.87 25.05
C HIS A 175 -23.52 14.81 24.57
N LEU A 176 -23.68 15.42 23.39
CA LEU A 176 -22.73 16.39 22.88
C LEU A 176 -22.69 17.64 23.77
N LEU A 177 -23.85 18.13 24.23
CA LEU A 177 -23.93 19.25 25.17
C LEU A 177 -23.15 18.97 26.46
N ALA A 178 -23.23 17.75 27.00
CA ALA A 178 -22.54 17.34 28.21
C ALA A 178 -21.02 17.09 28.03
N MET A 179 -20.54 16.93 26.80
CA MET A 179 -19.13 16.64 26.51
C MET A 179 -18.22 17.84 26.79
N GLY A 180 -17.03 17.61 27.36
CA GLY A 180 -16.02 18.65 27.58
C GLY A 180 -15.54 19.30 26.26
N ASN A 181 -15.25 20.60 26.29
CA ASN A 181 -14.89 21.37 25.08
C ASN A 181 -13.54 20.93 24.49
N GLU A 182 -12.65 20.41 25.33
CA GLU A 182 -11.32 19.89 24.99
C GLU A 182 -11.36 18.58 24.19
N LYS A 183 -12.47 17.83 24.23
CA LYS A 183 -12.62 16.51 23.62
C LYS A 183 -13.02 16.57 22.14
N ILE A 184 -12.30 17.35 21.34
CA ILE A 184 -12.67 17.66 19.94
C ILE A 184 -12.84 16.39 19.09
N ASP A 185 -11.97 15.39 19.28
CA ASP A 185 -12.06 14.12 18.53
C ASP A 185 -13.32 13.32 18.87
N GLU A 186 -13.70 13.23 20.15
CA GLU A 186 -14.92 12.56 20.58
C GLU A 186 -16.17 13.28 20.07
N GLN A 187 -16.16 14.62 20.09
CA GLN A 187 -17.24 15.45 19.55
C GLN A 187 -17.43 15.21 18.05
N TYR A 188 -16.32 15.19 17.30
CA TYR A 188 -16.33 14.95 15.86
C TYR A 188 -16.79 13.54 15.52
N LEU A 189 -16.31 12.51 16.23
CA LEU A 189 -16.70 11.12 16.00
C LEU A 189 -18.20 10.90 16.23
N LEU A 190 -18.77 11.49 17.30
CA LEU A 190 -20.20 11.42 17.56
C LEU A 190 -21.01 12.07 16.44
N PHE A 191 -20.63 13.29 16.03
CA PHE A 191 -21.34 14.02 14.98
C PHE A 191 -21.23 13.30 13.63
N LYS A 192 -20.03 12.81 13.29
CA LYS A 192 -19.79 12.03 12.08
C LYS A 192 -20.63 10.75 12.07
N GLY A 193 -20.72 10.04 13.19
CA GLY A 193 -21.57 8.85 13.35
C GLY A 193 -23.03 9.16 13.05
N TYR A 194 -23.57 10.23 13.65
CA TYR A 194 -24.93 10.70 13.37
C TYR A 194 -25.19 10.92 11.88
N VAL A 195 -24.31 11.64 11.18
CA VAL A 195 -24.48 11.96 9.75
C VAL A 195 -24.44 10.71 8.88
N LYS A 196 -23.53 9.77 9.17
CA LYS A 196 -23.44 8.51 8.41
C LYS A 196 -24.65 7.61 8.63
N ASP A 197 -25.22 7.63 9.83
CA ASP A 197 -26.38 6.80 10.22
C ASP A 197 -27.73 7.36 9.73
N GLN A 198 -27.80 8.63 9.30
CA GLN A 198 -29.03 9.19 8.72
C GLN A 198 -29.35 8.52 7.38
N PRO A 199 -30.61 8.33 6.99
CA PRO A 199 -30.93 7.75 5.69
C PRO A 199 -30.63 8.68 4.50
N GLU A 200 -30.70 9.99 4.69
CA GLU A 200 -30.47 10.99 3.64
C GLU A 200 -28.96 11.19 3.35
N GLU A 201 -28.59 11.43 2.08
CA GLU A 201 -27.19 11.72 1.69
C GLU A 201 -26.69 13.07 2.25
N SER A 202 -27.60 14.04 2.35
CA SER A 202 -27.34 15.39 2.86
C SER A 202 -28.36 15.74 3.95
N PRO A 203 -28.15 15.30 5.20
CA PRO A 203 -29.18 15.40 6.25
C PRO A 203 -29.54 16.83 6.69
N PHE A 204 -28.74 17.83 6.30
CA PHE A 204 -28.94 19.22 6.70
C PHE A 204 -29.39 20.14 5.56
N GLU A 205 -29.55 19.60 4.35
CA GLU A 205 -30.04 20.36 3.21
C GLU A 205 -31.49 20.83 3.44
N GLY A 206 -31.75 22.12 3.22
CA GLY A 206 -33.04 22.75 3.53
C GLY A 206 -33.33 22.95 5.02
N ILE A 207 -32.48 22.44 5.93
CA ILE A 207 -32.59 22.64 7.38
C ILE A 207 -31.71 23.82 7.82
N LEU A 208 -30.44 23.79 7.42
CA LEU A 208 -29.47 24.82 7.76
C LEU A 208 -29.26 25.80 6.59
N PRO A 209 -29.10 27.11 6.87
CA PRO A 209 -28.65 28.07 5.87
C PRO A 209 -27.31 27.64 5.24
N SER A 210 -27.09 27.99 3.97
CA SER A 210 -25.89 27.58 3.23
C SER A 210 -24.58 28.00 3.91
N GLU A 211 -24.55 29.17 4.56
CA GLU A 211 -23.37 29.64 5.30
C GLU A 211 -23.09 28.80 6.55
N GLU A 212 -24.12 28.30 7.25
CA GLU A 212 -23.92 27.40 8.38
C GLU A 212 -23.43 26.01 7.92
N GLN A 213 -23.89 25.52 6.76
CA GLN A 213 -23.37 24.29 6.17
C GLN A 213 -21.89 24.42 5.76
N LYS A 214 -21.51 25.54 5.13
CA LYS A 214 -20.09 25.84 4.83
C LYS A 214 -19.25 25.87 6.10
N ASN A 215 -19.74 26.49 7.17
CA ASN A 215 -19.03 26.54 8.45
C ASN A 215 -18.85 25.14 9.07
N LEU A 216 -19.84 24.25 8.95
CA LEU A 216 -19.72 22.86 9.38
C LEU A 216 -18.64 22.11 8.61
N VAL A 217 -18.66 22.21 7.28
CA VAL A 217 -17.65 21.56 6.41
C VAL A 217 -16.25 22.09 6.75
N LYS A 218 -16.11 23.41 6.85
CA LYS A 218 -14.83 24.05 7.23
C LYS A 218 -14.35 23.56 8.60
N THR A 219 -15.23 23.53 9.60
CA THR A 219 -14.92 23.04 10.95
C THR A 219 -14.39 21.60 10.91
N ILE A 220 -15.03 20.72 10.15
CA ILE A 220 -14.60 19.32 10.01
C ILE A 220 -13.22 19.25 9.37
N ILE A 221 -12.98 20.02 8.31
CA ILE A 221 -11.70 20.08 7.61
C ILE A 221 -10.60 20.60 8.52
N ASP A 222 -10.86 21.67 9.29
CA ASP A 222 -9.92 22.25 10.25
C ASP A 222 -9.56 21.26 11.38
N ILE A 223 -10.49 20.39 11.81
CA ILE A 223 -10.22 19.31 12.77
C ILE A 223 -9.32 18.23 12.17
N CYS A 224 -9.49 17.92 10.89
CA CYS A 224 -8.78 16.83 10.23
C CYS A 224 -7.41 17.26 9.68
N MET A 225 -7.24 18.53 9.33
CA MET A 225 -6.01 19.07 8.71
C MET A 225 -4.73 18.75 9.50
N PRO A 226 -4.67 18.95 10.83
CA PRO A 226 -3.45 18.70 11.60
C PRO A 226 -3.09 17.22 11.71
N LYS A 227 -4.00 16.31 11.36
CA LYS A 227 -3.76 14.86 11.38
C LYS A 227 -3.01 14.37 10.13
N LEU A 228 -2.90 15.21 9.11
CA LEU A 228 -2.21 14.92 7.87
C LEU A 228 -0.77 15.41 7.94
N SER A 229 0.19 14.53 7.69
CA SER A 229 1.62 14.86 7.60
C SER A 229 2.04 15.26 6.18
N ASN A 230 1.27 14.85 5.17
CA ASN A 230 1.57 15.06 3.76
C ASN A 230 0.85 16.29 3.19
N LYS A 231 1.60 17.23 2.60
CA LYS A 231 1.07 18.48 2.02
C LYS A 231 0.13 18.25 0.86
N ALA A 232 0.41 17.30 -0.04
CA ALA A 232 -0.49 17.01 -1.15
C ALA A 232 -1.85 16.47 -0.66
N LEU A 233 -1.86 15.70 0.43
CA LEU A 233 -3.10 15.27 1.09
C LEU A 233 -3.79 16.42 1.83
N GLN A 234 -3.04 17.35 2.45
CA GLN A 234 -3.59 18.59 3.03
C GLN A 234 -4.26 19.47 1.96
N ASP A 235 -3.66 19.59 0.78
CA ASP A 235 -4.21 20.33 -0.36
C ASP A 235 -5.49 19.65 -0.88
N LYS A 236 -5.47 18.31 -1.04
CA LYS A 236 -6.67 17.52 -1.38
C LYS A 236 -7.80 17.71 -0.36
N LEU A 237 -7.48 17.67 0.93
CA LEU A 237 -8.46 17.88 2.00
C LEU A 237 -9.02 19.31 1.98
N SER A 238 -8.16 20.32 1.78
CA SER A 238 -8.55 21.72 1.67
C SER A 238 -9.49 21.98 0.49
N ALA A 239 -9.29 21.27 -0.63
CA ALA A 239 -10.14 21.39 -1.81
C ALA A 239 -11.58 20.90 -1.55
N LEU A 240 -11.78 19.98 -0.59
CA LEU A 240 -13.11 19.45 -0.22
C LEU A 240 -14.02 20.49 0.47
N VAL A 241 -13.51 21.67 0.84
CA VAL A 241 -14.34 22.77 1.35
C VAL A 241 -15.42 23.16 0.34
N ASN A 242 -15.14 23.06 -0.96
CA ASN A 242 -16.10 23.33 -2.02
C ASN A 242 -16.75 22.01 -2.47
N PRO A 243 -18.09 21.89 -2.54
CA PRO A 243 -19.09 22.96 -2.65
C PRO A 243 -19.63 23.55 -1.33
N GLY A 244 -19.18 23.06 -0.17
CA GLY A 244 -19.64 23.55 1.13
C GLY A 244 -20.92 22.90 1.65
N LEU A 245 -21.29 21.75 1.07
CA LEU A 245 -22.41 20.90 1.49
C LEU A 245 -21.88 19.71 2.29
N LEU A 246 -22.46 19.47 3.47
CA LEU A 246 -22.10 18.33 4.31
C LEU A 246 -22.88 17.08 3.88
N THR A 247 -22.22 16.22 3.11
CA THR A 247 -22.78 14.95 2.64
C THR A 247 -22.04 13.74 3.23
N LYS A 248 -22.63 12.55 3.14
CA LYS A 248 -21.93 11.31 3.51
C LYS A 248 -20.72 11.06 2.61
N THR A 249 -20.86 11.32 1.32
CA THR A 249 -19.77 11.21 0.33
C THR A 249 -18.58 12.10 0.68
N LEU A 250 -18.83 13.30 1.22
CA LEU A 250 -17.78 14.18 1.72
C LEU A 250 -17.04 13.53 2.90
N LEU A 251 -17.77 13.00 3.89
CA LEU A 251 -17.18 12.32 5.05
C LEU A 251 -16.38 11.07 4.64
N ASP A 252 -16.87 10.29 3.68
CA ASP A 252 -16.15 9.14 3.13
C ASP A 252 -14.90 9.54 2.34
N SER A 253 -14.91 10.71 1.71
CA SER A 253 -13.73 11.25 1.03
C SER A 253 -12.67 11.72 2.03
N ILE A 254 -13.08 12.35 3.12
CA ILE A 254 -12.19 12.71 4.24
C ILE A 254 -11.57 11.45 4.86
N ASP A 255 -12.38 10.42 5.10
CA ASP A 255 -11.89 9.15 5.66
C ASP A 255 -10.84 8.47 4.77
N ARG A 256 -11.08 8.43 3.46
CA ARG A 256 -10.10 7.90 2.50
C ARG A 256 -8.79 8.67 2.53
N ILE A 257 -8.82 10.00 2.64
CA ILE A 257 -7.60 10.83 2.75
C ILE A 257 -6.83 10.51 4.04
N ILE A 258 -7.54 10.37 5.17
CA ILE A 258 -6.92 10.02 6.46
C ILE A 258 -6.30 8.62 6.40
N GLU A 259 -6.99 7.66 5.78
CA GLU A 259 -6.49 6.30 5.59
C GLU A 259 -5.26 6.27 4.67
N GLU A 260 -5.27 7.03 3.58
CA GLU A 260 -4.14 7.17 2.66
C GLU A 260 -2.92 7.76 3.39
N ASN A 261 -3.10 8.79 4.21
CA ASN A 261 -2.05 9.37 5.05
C ASN A 261 -1.46 8.34 6.03
N ALA A 262 -2.31 7.51 6.65
CA ALA A 262 -1.85 6.46 7.54
C ALA A 262 -1.00 5.41 6.81
N LYS A 263 -1.37 5.05 5.58
CA LYS A 263 -0.59 4.12 4.73
C LYS A 263 0.75 4.74 4.31
N LEU A 264 0.80 6.02 3.95
CA LEU A 264 2.06 6.72 3.67
C LEU A 264 2.98 6.77 4.90
N ASN A 265 2.43 7.09 6.08
CA ASN A 265 3.20 7.06 7.34
C ASN A 265 3.64 5.65 7.76
N ALA A 266 3.02 4.59 7.22
CA ALA A 266 3.50 3.24 7.42
C ALA A 266 4.74 2.94 6.55
N LEU A 267 4.85 3.54 5.35
CA LEU A 267 6.01 3.37 4.48
C LEU A 267 7.30 3.92 5.09
N SER A 268 7.24 5.01 5.87
CA SER A 268 8.43 5.52 6.61
C SER A 268 8.90 4.60 7.74
N LYS A 269 8.13 3.55 8.07
CA LYS A 269 8.54 2.51 9.03
C LYS A 269 9.14 1.29 8.34
N VAL A 270 8.98 1.17 7.02
CA VAL A 270 9.59 0.08 6.24
C VAL A 270 11.09 0.33 6.15
N LYS A 271 11.86 -0.71 6.42
CA LYS A 271 13.32 -0.68 6.38
C LYS A 271 13.87 -1.89 5.63
N LEU A 272 15.04 -1.72 5.05
CA LEU A 272 15.82 -2.77 4.42
C LEU A 272 17.21 -2.80 5.07
N GLY A 273 17.38 -3.61 6.12
CA GLY A 273 18.52 -3.48 7.04
C GLY A 273 18.59 -2.09 7.71
N GLU A 274 19.66 -1.34 7.46
CA GLU A 274 19.86 0.00 8.02
C GLU A 274 19.20 1.13 7.20
N PHE A 275 18.77 0.84 5.97
CA PHE A 275 18.16 1.81 5.07
C PHE A 275 16.66 1.95 5.34
N GLY A 276 16.14 3.17 5.24
CA GLY A 276 14.75 3.52 5.45
C GLY A 276 14.49 4.96 5.02
N PHE A 277 13.23 5.34 4.91
CA PHE A 277 12.84 6.69 4.56
C PHE A 277 12.29 7.45 5.76
N ASP A 278 12.58 8.74 5.83
CA ASP A 278 11.83 9.65 6.69
C ASP A 278 10.48 10.04 6.05
N THR A 279 9.66 10.79 6.78
CA THR A 279 8.32 11.18 6.30
C THR A 279 8.37 12.17 5.13
N ARG A 280 9.42 12.98 5.03
CA ARG A 280 9.58 13.98 3.95
C ARG A 280 9.97 13.30 2.64
N GLU A 281 10.85 12.31 2.70
CA GLU A 281 11.23 11.52 1.52
C GLU A 281 10.02 10.78 0.93
N ILE A 282 9.19 10.14 1.78
CA ILE A 282 7.95 9.50 1.34
C ILE A 282 7.00 10.51 0.68
N GLU A 283 6.91 11.73 1.22
CA GLU A 283 6.09 12.78 0.66
C GLU A 283 6.57 13.24 -0.72
N GLU A 284 7.88 13.35 -0.94
CA GLU A 284 8.45 13.68 -2.25
C GLU A 284 8.14 12.58 -3.27
N ILE A 285 8.33 11.32 -2.89
CA ILE A 285 8.02 10.17 -3.76
C ILE A 285 6.52 10.13 -4.10
N TYR A 286 5.66 10.39 -3.11
CA TYR A 286 4.21 10.46 -3.32
C TYR A 286 3.80 11.63 -4.22
N SER A 287 4.42 12.79 -4.06
CA SER A 287 4.15 13.95 -4.92
C SER A 287 4.52 13.68 -6.38
N GLN A 288 5.64 12.97 -6.62
CA GLN A 288 6.00 12.50 -7.96
C GLN A 288 5.02 11.45 -8.49
N ALA A 289 4.61 10.51 -7.63
CA ALA A 289 3.66 9.45 -7.98
C ALA A 289 2.30 10.03 -8.43
N LEU A 290 1.82 11.08 -7.77
CA LEU A 290 0.61 11.79 -8.15
C LEU A 290 0.68 12.39 -9.56
N GLY A 291 1.86 12.85 -10.00
CA GLY A 291 2.06 13.38 -11.35
C GLY A 291 1.98 12.31 -12.45
N VAL A 292 2.29 11.06 -12.11
CA VAL A 292 2.29 9.93 -13.06
C VAL A 292 0.96 9.19 -13.06
N SER A 293 0.45 8.84 -11.88
CA SER A 293 -0.79 8.07 -11.73
C SER A 293 -1.57 8.53 -10.50
N PRO A 294 -2.45 9.55 -10.62
CA PRO A 294 -3.23 10.07 -9.50
C PRO A 294 -4.09 9.01 -8.81
N GLN A 295 -4.60 8.02 -9.56
CA GLN A 295 -5.50 6.98 -9.05
C GLN A 295 -4.77 5.91 -8.24
N ASN A 296 -3.52 5.60 -8.61
CA ASN A 296 -2.72 4.54 -7.98
C ASN A 296 -1.49 5.11 -7.25
N ALA A 297 -1.51 6.39 -6.90
CA ALA A 297 -0.35 7.10 -6.36
C ALA A 297 0.24 6.40 -5.13
N LEU A 298 -0.60 5.94 -4.19
CA LEU A 298 -0.14 5.21 -3.02
C LEU A 298 0.59 3.91 -3.37
N GLN A 299 0.02 3.11 -4.28
CA GLN A 299 0.65 1.86 -4.70
C GLN A 299 1.98 2.16 -5.41
N TYR A 300 1.98 3.16 -6.27
CA TYR A 300 3.16 3.60 -6.99
C TYR A 300 4.27 4.08 -6.04
N THR A 301 3.92 4.83 -5.00
CA THR A 301 4.84 5.25 -3.94
C THR A 301 5.46 4.06 -3.22
N ALA A 302 4.65 3.07 -2.82
CA ALA A 302 5.16 1.87 -2.16
C ALA A 302 6.18 1.13 -3.04
N GLN A 303 5.87 0.92 -4.32
CA GLN A 303 6.77 0.23 -5.26
C GLN A 303 8.05 1.02 -5.55
N ARG A 304 7.98 2.35 -5.58
CA ARG A 304 9.18 3.19 -5.69
C ARG A 304 10.03 3.18 -4.42
N CYS A 305 9.42 3.13 -3.24
CA CYS A 305 10.15 2.98 -1.99
C CYS A 305 10.95 1.67 -1.99
N ASP A 306 10.34 0.56 -2.40
CA ASP A 306 11.01 -0.74 -2.48
C ASP A 306 12.22 -0.69 -3.44
N ALA A 307 12.05 -0.10 -4.62
CA ALA A 307 13.15 0.06 -5.57
C ALA A 307 14.27 0.96 -5.04
N GLN A 308 13.93 2.09 -4.39
CA GLN A 308 14.92 3.01 -3.83
C GLN A 308 15.66 2.40 -2.61
N LEU A 309 15.00 1.60 -1.78
CA LEU A 309 15.67 0.85 -0.71
C LEU A 309 16.72 -0.11 -1.29
N LEU A 310 16.41 -0.78 -2.41
CA LEU A 310 17.39 -1.60 -3.11
C LEU A 310 18.54 -0.76 -3.68
N SER A 311 18.27 0.43 -4.25
CA SER A 311 19.33 1.34 -4.68
C SER A 311 20.23 1.78 -3.53
N MET A 312 19.68 2.06 -2.35
CA MET A 312 20.47 2.39 -1.16
C MET A 312 21.31 1.19 -0.69
N ALA A 313 20.76 -0.03 -0.75
CA ALA A 313 21.49 -1.24 -0.40
C ALA A 313 22.58 -1.63 -1.43
N PHE A 314 22.42 -1.22 -2.69
CA PHE A 314 23.33 -1.54 -3.80
C PHE A 314 23.65 -0.26 -4.61
N PRO A 315 24.45 0.67 -4.06
CA PRO A 315 24.67 2.00 -4.65
C PRO A 315 25.29 1.95 -6.04
N ASP A 316 26.16 0.97 -6.32
CA ASP A 316 26.77 0.81 -7.64
C ASP A 316 25.74 0.40 -8.72
N SER A 317 24.57 -0.10 -8.30
CA SER A 317 23.45 -0.45 -9.18
C SER A 317 22.37 0.63 -9.24
N GLU A 318 22.53 1.76 -8.55
CA GLU A 318 21.51 2.81 -8.44
C GLU A 318 21.02 3.28 -9.82
N GLN A 319 21.93 3.58 -10.74
CA GLN A 319 21.58 4.04 -12.09
C GLN A 319 20.77 3.00 -12.85
N TYR A 320 21.18 1.73 -12.81
CA TYR A 320 20.47 0.63 -13.45
C TYR A 320 19.06 0.47 -12.88
N ILE A 321 18.92 0.53 -11.55
CA ILE A 321 17.63 0.41 -10.87
C ILE A 321 16.72 1.57 -11.28
N ALA A 322 17.24 2.80 -11.24
CA ALA A 322 16.49 4.01 -11.62
C ALA A 322 16.02 3.98 -13.08
N GLU A 323 16.89 3.60 -14.01
CA GLU A 323 16.55 3.46 -15.44
C GLU A 323 15.53 2.34 -15.66
N SER A 324 15.68 1.21 -14.96
CA SER A 324 14.81 0.05 -15.14
C SER A 324 13.38 0.28 -14.65
N ILE A 325 13.19 1.14 -13.64
CA ILE A 325 11.84 1.52 -13.15
C ILE A 325 11.28 2.78 -13.83
N SER A 326 12.11 3.51 -14.59
CA SER A 326 11.69 4.74 -15.25
C SER A 326 10.54 4.48 -16.23
N ASN A 327 9.53 5.36 -16.22
CA ASN A 327 8.33 5.28 -17.07
C ASN A 327 7.49 4.00 -16.96
N LYS A 328 7.68 3.18 -15.91
CA LYS A 328 6.84 2.01 -15.64
C LYS A 328 5.68 2.35 -14.70
N GLU A 329 4.58 1.63 -14.85
CA GLU A 329 3.45 1.63 -13.91
C GLU A 329 3.76 0.82 -12.64
N ALA A 330 2.98 1.02 -11.58
CA ALA A 330 3.23 0.40 -10.27
C ALA A 330 3.36 -1.13 -10.32
N ASN A 331 2.43 -1.82 -10.98
CA ASN A 331 2.48 -3.29 -11.09
C ASN A 331 3.73 -3.77 -11.85
N ALA A 332 4.12 -3.07 -12.90
CA ALA A 332 5.31 -3.41 -13.68
C ALA A 332 6.61 -3.18 -12.88
N ILE A 333 6.65 -2.20 -11.97
CA ILE A 333 7.77 -2.02 -11.03
C ILE A 333 7.83 -3.19 -10.06
N ALA A 334 6.69 -3.58 -9.48
CA ALA A 334 6.61 -4.72 -8.56
C ALA A 334 7.12 -6.02 -9.20
N GLU A 335 6.63 -6.34 -10.40
CA GLU A 335 7.05 -7.52 -11.16
C GLU A 335 8.54 -7.48 -11.52
N LEU A 336 9.06 -6.30 -11.88
CA LEU A 336 10.47 -6.11 -12.22
C LEU A 336 11.39 -6.37 -11.03
N ILE A 337 11.08 -5.83 -9.85
CA ILE A 337 11.88 -6.04 -8.63
C ILE A 337 12.04 -7.53 -8.32
N HIS A 338 10.99 -8.31 -8.58
CA HIS A 338 10.97 -9.76 -8.37
C HIS A 338 11.38 -10.55 -9.62
N SER A 339 11.86 -9.90 -10.67
CA SER A 339 12.31 -10.59 -11.88
C SER A 339 13.73 -11.11 -11.73
N LYS A 340 13.97 -12.27 -12.35
CA LYS A 340 15.32 -12.87 -12.43
C LYS A 340 16.30 -11.89 -13.06
N GLU A 341 15.90 -11.26 -14.16
CA GLU A 341 16.75 -10.36 -14.94
C GLU A 341 17.25 -9.19 -14.10
N PHE A 342 16.35 -8.57 -13.32
CA PHE A 342 16.70 -7.45 -12.47
C PHE A 342 17.68 -7.84 -11.36
N ILE A 343 17.38 -8.92 -10.62
CA ILE A 343 18.24 -9.45 -9.55
C ILE A 343 19.62 -9.86 -10.12
N TYR A 344 19.62 -10.52 -11.28
CA TYR A 344 20.83 -10.98 -11.96
C TYR A 344 21.73 -9.82 -12.33
N GLN A 345 21.19 -8.73 -12.90
CA GLN A 345 21.99 -7.54 -13.24
C GLN A 345 22.58 -6.84 -12.02
N ILE A 346 21.85 -6.74 -10.90
CA ILE A 346 22.42 -6.16 -9.66
C ILE A 346 23.62 -7.00 -9.20
N ILE A 347 23.49 -8.33 -9.18
CA ILE A 347 24.60 -9.23 -8.82
C ILE A 347 25.79 -9.03 -9.76
N LYS A 348 25.55 -8.83 -11.08
CA LYS A 348 26.61 -8.54 -12.05
C LYS A 348 27.41 -7.32 -11.63
N THR A 349 26.74 -6.20 -11.41
CA THR A 349 27.37 -4.94 -11.07
C THR A 349 28.20 -5.07 -9.80
N GLU A 350 27.63 -5.73 -8.78
CA GLU A 350 28.27 -5.95 -7.49
C GLU A 350 29.49 -6.89 -7.54
N VAL A 351 29.50 -7.86 -8.45
CA VAL A 351 30.65 -8.75 -8.69
C VAL A 351 31.72 -8.02 -9.50
N PHE A 352 31.37 -7.48 -10.66
CA PHE A 352 32.35 -6.96 -11.61
C PHE A 352 32.99 -5.64 -11.17
N LYS A 353 32.41 -4.91 -10.22
CA LYS A 353 33.10 -3.77 -9.59
C LYS A 353 34.34 -4.19 -8.77
N GLN A 354 34.41 -5.44 -8.34
CA GLN A 354 35.51 -6.00 -7.53
C GLN A 354 36.50 -6.82 -8.36
N VAL A 355 36.30 -6.91 -9.68
CA VAL A 355 37.16 -7.67 -10.60
C VAL A 355 37.96 -6.68 -11.43
N ASP A 356 39.29 -6.83 -11.48
CA ASP A 356 40.12 -5.94 -12.30
C ASP A 356 39.87 -6.25 -13.79
N PRO A 357 39.39 -5.27 -14.59
CA PRO A 357 39.18 -5.48 -16.02
C PRO A 357 40.47 -5.76 -16.79
N ASN A 358 41.64 -5.44 -16.23
CA ASN A 358 42.95 -5.72 -16.84
C ASN A 358 43.45 -7.15 -16.56
N GLU A 359 42.97 -7.79 -15.49
CA GLU A 359 43.25 -9.19 -15.18
C GLU A 359 42.30 -10.09 -15.98
N LYS A 360 42.60 -10.26 -17.26
CA LYS A 360 41.70 -10.94 -18.21
C LYS A 360 41.30 -12.38 -17.79
N ILE A 361 42.17 -13.15 -17.11
CA ILE A 361 41.82 -14.48 -16.59
C ILE A 361 40.84 -14.41 -15.41
N GLN A 362 41.00 -13.40 -14.55
CA GLN A 362 40.07 -13.13 -13.45
C GLN A 362 38.72 -12.67 -14.00
N LEU A 363 38.75 -11.82 -15.04
CA LEU A 363 37.56 -11.36 -15.75
C LEU A 363 36.80 -12.52 -16.43
N GLN A 364 37.52 -13.46 -17.06
CA GLN A 364 36.92 -14.67 -17.61
C GLN A 364 36.31 -15.54 -16.50
N ALA A 365 37.05 -15.79 -15.43
CA ALA A 365 36.58 -16.58 -14.29
C ALA A 365 35.26 -16.02 -13.73
N ALA A 366 35.21 -14.71 -13.50
CA ALA A 366 34.01 -14.02 -13.04
C ALA A 366 32.86 -14.13 -14.07
N THR A 367 33.16 -14.00 -15.36
CA THR A 367 32.18 -14.12 -16.45
C THR A 367 31.56 -15.51 -16.52
N GLU A 368 32.35 -16.57 -16.41
CA GLU A 368 31.86 -17.95 -16.43
C GLU A 368 31.03 -18.27 -15.20
N LEU A 369 31.49 -17.87 -14.01
CA LEU A 369 30.74 -18.04 -12.76
C LEU A 369 29.41 -17.29 -12.79
N TYR A 370 29.40 -16.07 -13.33
CA TYR A 370 28.17 -15.29 -13.50
C TYR A 370 27.20 -15.96 -14.50
N GLN A 371 27.69 -16.45 -15.65
CA GLN A 371 26.85 -17.21 -16.60
C GLN A 371 26.25 -18.47 -15.96
N LEU A 372 27.03 -19.18 -15.14
CA LEU A 372 26.57 -20.35 -14.40
C LEU A 372 25.49 -19.99 -13.36
N LEU A 373 25.59 -18.82 -12.72
CA LEU A 373 24.54 -18.30 -11.84
C LEU A 373 23.25 -18.11 -12.63
N GLY A 374 23.31 -17.48 -13.80
CA GLY A 374 22.15 -17.25 -14.66
C GLY A 374 21.38 -18.54 -14.96
N ARG A 375 22.11 -19.61 -15.32
CA ARG A 375 21.54 -20.95 -15.58
C ARG A 375 20.94 -21.60 -14.34
N THR A 376 21.50 -21.31 -13.16
CA THR A 376 20.98 -21.82 -11.88
C THR A 376 19.70 -21.10 -11.50
N MET A 377 19.65 -19.78 -11.69
CA MET A 377 18.47 -18.96 -11.48
C MET A 377 17.32 -19.34 -12.43
N ASP A 378 17.61 -19.76 -13.67
CA ASP A 378 16.59 -20.26 -14.61
C ASP A 378 15.79 -21.45 -14.06
N LYS A 379 16.43 -22.29 -13.23
CA LYS A 379 15.75 -23.42 -12.58
C LYS A 379 14.92 -23.01 -11.35
N GLN A 380 15.06 -21.76 -10.90
CA GLN A 380 14.48 -21.23 -9.68
C GLN A 380 13.55 -20.03 -9.92
N ILE A 381 13.10 -19.80 -11.16
CA ILE A 381 12.29 -18.61 -11.53
C ILE A 381 11.07 -18.40 -10.61
N GLN A 382 10.39 -19.47 -10.20
CA GLN A 382 9.22 -19.39 -9.32
C GLN A 382 9.52 -18.90 -7.89
N LEU A 383 10.78 -18.95 -7.47
CA LEU A 383 11.24 -18.52 -6.15
C LEU A 383 11.14 -16.99 -6.02
N PHE A 384 11.56 -16.26 -7.07
CA PHE A 384 11.74 -14.80 -7.00
C PHE A 384 10.41 -14.05 -6.78
N ALA A 385 9.32 -14.53 -7.39
CA ALA A 385 7.98 -13.95 -7.22
C ALA A 385 7.43 -14.02 -5.78
N ARG A 386 8.05 -14.80 -4.89
CA ARG A 386 7.60 -14.99 -3.49
C ARG A 386 8.54 -14.38 -2.45
N MET A 387 9.68 -13.85 -2.88
CA MET A 387 10.68 -13.29 -1.97
C MET A 387 10.22 -11.93 -1.45
N SER A 388 10.39 -11.68 -0.16
CA SER A 388 10.30 -10.32 0.38
C SER A 388 11.53 -9.50 -0.02
N LEU A 389 11.45 -8.18 0.12
CA LEU A 389 12.57 -7.29 -0.22
C LEU A 389 13.86 -7.63 0.55
N GLU A 390 13.76 -7.99 1.83
CA GLU A 390 14.92 -8.42 2.62
C GLU A 390 15.48 -9.76 2.11
N GLN A 391 14.62 -10.70 1.71
CA GLN A 391 15.07 -11.96 1.10
C GLN A 391 15.75 -11.72 -0.25
N ILE A 392 15.29 -10.76 -1.06
CA ILE A 392 15.95 -10.36 -2.30
C ILE A 392 17.34 -9.81 -2.00
N LYS A 393 17.45 -8.88 -1.04
CA LYS A 393 18.74 -8.31 -0.63
C LYS A 393 19.70 -9.38 -0.12
N GLU A 394 19.25 -10.25 0.79
CA GLU A 394 20.06 -11.35 1.32
C GLU A 394 20.50 -12.30 0.19
N TYR A 395 19.58 -12.63 -0.73
CA TYR A 395 19.89 -13.48 -1.88
C TYR A 395 20.99 -12.87 -2.76
N ILE A 396 20.87 -11.57 -3.10
CA ILE A 396 21.89 -10.85 -3.88
C ILE A 396 23.23 -10.90 -3.13
N GLN A 397 23.27 -10.55 -1.85
CA GLN A 397 24.50 -10.54 -1.05
C GLN A 397 25.16 -11.93 -0.98
N ILE A 398 24.38 -12.97 -0.71
CA ILE A 398 24.87 -14.35 -0.64
C ILE A 398 25.43 -14.79 -2.00
N LYS A 399 24.73 -14.52 -3.10
CA LYS A 399 25.16 -14.93 -4.44
C LYS A 399 26.38 -14.15 -4.91
N THR A 400 26.42 -12.83 -4.67
CA THR A 400 27.60 -12.00 -4.95
C THR A 400 28.81 -12.52 -4.20
N LYS A 401 28.70 -12.72 -2.88
CA LYS A 401 29.80 -13.24 -2.07
C LYS A 401 30.27 -14.62 -2.57
N LEU A 402 29.32 -15.51 -2.83
CA LEU A 402 29.65 -16.86 -3.27
C LEU A 402 30.32 -16.89 -4.66
N ILE A 403 29.99 -15.97 -5.57
CA ILE A 403 30.75 -15.81 -6.82
C ILE A 403 32.17 -15.33 -6.51
N LEU A 404 32.32 -14.26 -5.73
CA LEU A 404 33.63 -13.66 -5.42
C LEU A 404 34.56 -14.67 -4.73
N ASP A 405 34.05 -15.41 -3.75
CA ASP A 405 34.80 -16.45 -3.01
C ASP A 405 35.26 -17.59 -3.96
N LYS A 406 34.57 -17.82 -5.07
CA LYS A 406 34.88 -18.86 -6.07
C LYS A 406 35.75 -18.38 -7.23
N ILE A 407 35.96 -17.07 -7.40
CA ILE A 407 36.84 -16.55 -8.46
C ILE A 407 38.26 -17.12 -8.35
N PRO A 408 38.93 -17.15 -7.17
CA PRO A 408 40.29 -17.70 -7.08
C PRO A 408 40.38 -19.16 -7.52
N GLU A 409 39.47 -20.02 -7.04
CA GLU A 409 39.41 -21.43 -7.43
C GLU A 409 39.18 -21.58 -8.95
N ARG A 410 38.34 -20.72 -9.54
CA ARG A 410 38.08 -20.74 -10.98
C ARG A 410 39.25 -20.20 -11.80
N VAL A 411 39.99 -19.21 -11.29
CA VAL A 411 41.24 -18.72 -11.90
C VAL A 411 42.30 -19.81 -11.89
N GLU A 412 42.49 -20.53 -10.78
CA GLU A 412 43.40 -21.68 -10.72
C GLU A 412 43.05 -22.74 -11.76
N LEU A 413 41.76 -23.08 -11.87
CA LEU A 413 41.28 -24.04 -12.87
C LEU A 413 41.53 -23.54 -14.31
N LEU A 414 41.17 -22.29 -14.62
CA LEU A 414 41.39 -21.69 -15.94
C LEU A 414 42.89 -21.61 -16.28
N THR A 415 43.73 -21.27 -15.31
CA THR A 415 45.19 -21.24 -15.46
C THR A 415 45.73 -22.63 -15.77
N PHE A 416 45.29 -23.64 -15.02
CA PHE A 416 45.63 -25.04 -15.28
C PHE A 416 45.19 -25.51 -16.67
N MET A 417 44.01 -25.07 -17.13
CA MET A 417 43.51 -25.38 -18.48
C MET A 417 44.21 -24.59 -19.59
N GLY A 418 45.07 -23.63 -19.24
CA GLY A 418 45.85 -22.83 -20.19
C GLY A 418 45.09 -21.65 -20.78
N PHE A 419 44.15 -21.08 -20.02
CA PHE A 419 43.54 -19.79 -20.34
C PHE A 419 44.62 -18.69 -20.18
N GLU A 420 44.83 -17.90 -21.22
CA GLU A 420 45.73 -16.73 -21.33
C GLU A 420 47.24 -16.85 -21.06
N THR A 421 47.75 -17.92 -20.46
CA THR A 421 49.19 -18.25 -20.47
C THR A 421 49.39 -19.76 -20.39
N PRO A 422 50.48 -20.30 -20.96
CA PRO A 422 50.27 -21.42 -21.85
C PRO A 422 50.65 -22.72 -21.12
N THR A 423 49.67 -23.53 -20.72
CA THR A 423 49.94 -24.95 -20.42
C THR A 423 50.18 -25.74 -21.71
N PHE A 424 49.73 -25.21 -22.85
CA PHE A 424 50.29 -25.54 -24.14
C PHE A 424 51.72 -25.00 -24.32
N LYS A 425 52.34 -24.18 -23.46
CA LYS A 425 53.72 -23.67 -23.73
C LYS A 425 54.70 -24.81 -23.74
N GLY A 426 54.52 -25.82 -22.90
CA GLY A 426 55.35 -27.04 -22.95
C GLY A 426 55.19 -27.74 -24.29
N ILE A 427 53.95 -27.92 -24.73
CA ILE A 427 53.59 -28.55 -26.02
C ILE A 427 54.05 -27.69 -27.22
N GLU A 428 53.76 -26.40 -27.22
CA GLU A 428 54.14 -25.36 -28.19
C GLU A 428 55.65 -25.11 -28.20
N THR A 429 56.37 -25.24 -27.09
CA THR A 429 57.84 -25.17 -27.03
C THR A 429 58.42 -26.44 -27.63
N LEU A 430 57.88 -27.61 -27.29
CA LEU A 430 58.23 -28.87 -27.95
C LEU A 430 57.92 -28.82 -29.46
N MET A 431 56.83 -28.16 -29.87
CA MET A 431 56.43 -27.93 -31.27
C MET A 431 57.27 -26.86 -31.98
N THR A 432 57.68 -25.79 -31.30
CA THR A 432 58.57 -24.76 -31.87
C THR A 432 59.97 -25.33 -32.07
N ALA A 433 60.42 -26.20 -31.15
CA ALA A 433 61.65 -26.97 -31.27
C ALA A 433 61.58 -28.07 -32.35
N LEU A 434 60.39 -28.46 -32.83
CA LEU A 434 60.21 -29.33 -34.00
C LEU A 434 60.40 -28.56 -35.31
N SER A 435 60.04 -27.28 -35.35
CA SER A 435 60.15 -26.41 -36.54
C SER A 435 61.55 -25.83 -36.81
N GLN A 436 62.55 -26.07 -35.96
CA GLN A 436 63.94 -25.62 -36.14
C GLN A 436 64.85 -26.64 -36.84
N SER A 437 64.29 -27.66 -37.51
CA SER A 437 65.03 -28.65 -38.28
C SER A 437 65.53 -28.09 -39.63
N GLU A 438 66.70 -28.54 -40.12
CA GLU A 438 67.28 -28.09 -41.40
C GLU A 438 66.56 -28.65 -42.64
N ASP A 439 65.71 -29.67 -42.48
CA ASP A 439 64.91 -30.28 -43.56
C ASP A 439 63.52 -29.61 -43.71
N GLN A 440 63.29 -28.92 -44.83
CA GLN A 440 62.02 -28.24 -45.15
C GLN A 440 60.81 -29.19 -45.21
N ALA A 441 60.98 -30.45 -45.61
CA ALA A 441 59.87 -31.41 -45.69
C ALA A 441 59.39 -31.81 -44.29
N THR A 442 60.33 -32.12 -43.39
CA THR A 442 60.06 -32.37 -41.97
C THR A 442 59.37 -31.17 -41.29
N VAL A 443 59.83 -29.94 -41.58
CA VAL A 443 59.24 -28.72 -41.00
C VAL A 443 57.78 -28.52 -41.44
N ALA A 444 57.46 -28.76 -42.72
CA ALA A 444 56.09 -28.64 -43.22
C ALA A 444 55.12 -29.63 -42.55
N ILE A 445 55.55 -30.89 -42.37
CA ILE A 445 54.74 -31.92 -41.70
C ILE A 445 54.54 -31.58 -40.22
N ALA A 446 55.57 -31.08 -39.53
CA ALA A 446 55.46 -30.65 -38.14
C ALA A 446 54.52 -29.43 -37.97
N GLN A 447 54.52 -28.49 -38.92
CA GLN A 447 53.61 -27.35 -38.94
C GLN A 447 52.16 -27.74 -39.23
N GLU A 448 51.93 -28.70 -40.13
CA GLU A 448 50.62 -29.28 -40.41
C GLU A 448 50.05 -29.97 -39.16
N PHE A 449 50.85 -30.83 -38.53
CA PHE A 449 50.50 -31.48 -37.26
C PHE A 449 50.13 -30.45 -36.18
N TYR A 450 50.95 -29.41 -36.00
CA TYR A 450 50.69 -28.36 -35.02
C TYR A 450 49.37 -27.61 -35.28
N THR A 451 49.13 -27.24 -36.53
CA THR A 451 47.91 -26.52 -36.93
C THR A 451 46.66 -27.35 -36.64
N ASN A 452 46.72 -28.66 -36.92
CA ASN A 452 45.62 -29.58 -36.66
C ASN A 452 45.33 -29.75 -35.16
N ILE A 453 46.36 -29.89 -34.32
CA ILE A 453 46.19 -29.93 -32.85
C ILE A 453 45.56 -28.63 -32.33
N LYS A 454 46.02 -27.47 -32.82
CA LYS A 454 45.47 -26.16 -32.44
C LYS A 454 44.01 -26.02 -32.85
N ASN A 455 43.64 -26.46 -34.05
CA ASN A 455 42.26 -26.44 -34.52
C ASN A 455 41.36 -27.37 -33.71
N ALA A 456 41.82 -28.58 -33.39
CA ALA A 456 41.08 -29.52 -32.54
C ALA A 456 40.83 -28.94 -31.14
N LYS A 457 41.83 -28.25 -30.56
CA LYS A 457 41.69 -27.57 -29.27
C LYS A 457 40.63 -26.46 -29.33
N ASN A 458 40.68 -25.63 -30.38
CA ASN A 458 39.71 -24.55 -30.57
C ASN A 458 38.28 -25.09 -30.77
N GLN A 459 38.12 -26.23 -31.44
CA GLN A 459 36.83 -26.91 -31.59
C GLN A 459 36.30 -27.48 -30.28
N LEU A 460 37.18 -28.01 -29.42
CA LEU A 460 36.80 -28.49 -28.09
C LEU A 460 36.30 -27.36 -27.18
N LEU A 461 37.06 -26.26 -27.12
CA LEU A 461 36.77 -25.14 -26.22
C LEU A 461 35.61 -24.26 -26.74
N GLY A 462 35.61 -23.92 -28.04
CA GLY A 462 34.53 -23.16 -28.69
C GLY A 462 34.04 -21.96 -27.87
N ASN A 463 32.71 -21.80 -27.79
CA ASN A 463 32.00 -20.87 -26.89
C ASN A 463 31.39 -21.59 -25.68
N LYS A 464 31.84 -22.82 -25.37
CA LYS A 464 31.27 -23.64 -24.29
C LYS A 464 31.83 -23.18 -22.94
N LEU A 465 31.01 -23.27 -21.89
CA LEU A 465 31.55 -23.27 -20.52
C LEU A 465 32.27 -24.60 -20.27
N ILE A 466 33.26 -24.62 -19.37
CA ILE A 466 33.98 -25.87 -19.03
C ILE A 466 33.02 -26.95 -18.54
N GLU A 467 31.97 -26.57 -17.80
CA GLU A 467 30.91 -27.45 -17.32
C GLU A 467 30.08 -28.11 -18.44
N ASP A 468 30.13 -27.56 -19.67
CA ASP A 468 29.45 -28.10 -20.85
C ASP A 468 30.37 -29.02 -21.68
N ILE A 469 31.65 -29.12 -21.35
CA ILE A 469 32.58 -30.02 -22.02
C ILE A 469 32.32 -31.43 -21.47
N ALA A 470 31.59 -32.25 -22.21
CA ALA A 470 31.32 -33.62 -21.78
C ALA A 470 32.61 -34.47 -21.86
N PRO A 471 32.78 -35.50 -21.00
CA PRO A 471 33.88 -36.45 -21.12
C PRO A 471 34.07 -37.02 -22.54
N GLN A 472 32.97 -37.25 -23.28
CA GLN A 472 33.00 -37.70 -24.68
C GLN A 472 33.53 -36.64 -25.66
N ASP A 473 33.34 -35.36 -25.37
CA ASP A 473 33.92 -34.28 -26.19
C ASP A 473 35.45 -34.26 -26.03
N VAL A 474 35.95 -34.51 -24.81
CA VAL A 474 37.38 -34.66 -24.52
C VAL A 474 37.96 -35.92 -25.17
N GLU A 475 37.23 -37.04 -25.12
CA GLU A 475 37.59 -38.28 -25.82
C GLU A 475 37.73 -38.03 -27.33
N LYS A 476 36.74 -37.38 -27.96
CA LYS A 476 36.77 -37.04 -29.39
C LYS A 476 37.95 -36.15 -29.74
N PHE A 477 38.24 -35.14 -28.93
CA PHE A 477 39.42 -34.29 -29.09
C PHE A 477 40.71 -35.13 -29.05
N PHE A 478 40.86 -36.00 -28.05
CA PHE A 478 42.05 -36.84 -27.93
C PHE A 478 42.19 -37.82 -29.10
N ASN A 479 41.08 -38.37 -29.59
CA ASN A 479 41.04 -39.23 -30.77
C ASN A 479 41.52 -38.49 -32.03
N HIS A 480 41.09 -37.24 -32.24
CA HIS A 480 41.61 -36.42 -33.34
C HIS A 480 43.12 -36.16 -33.18
N CYS A 481 43.58 -35.80 -31.98
CA CYS A 481 45.02 -35.62 -31.72
C CYS A 481 45.83 -36.88 -32.00
N SER A 482 45.33 -38.05 -31.58
CA SER A 482 45.95 -39.34 -31.82
C SER A 482 46.03 -39.67 -33.31
N GLN A 483 44.95 -39.41 -34.06
CA GLN A 483 44.92 -39.57 -35.51
C GLN A 483 45.96 -38.67 -36.20
N TYR A 484 46.01 -37.39 -35.86
CA TYR A 484 46.99 -36.47 -36.42
C TYR A 484 48.43 -36.87 -36.08
N SER A 485 48.67 -37.44 -34.90
CA SER A 485 49.97 -38.00 -34.53
C SER A 485 50.33 -39.23 -35.37
N SER A 486 49.38 -40.13 -35.64
CA SER A 486 49.61 -41.29 -36.52
C SER A 486 49.89 -40.88 -37.97
N GLU A 487 49.14 -39.90 -38.50
CA GLU A 487 49.34 -39.38 -39.86
C GLU A 487 50.71 -38.69 -39.99
N ALA A 488 51.11 -37.91 -38.98
CA ALA A 488 52.45 -37.32 -38.95
C ALA A 488 53.54 -38.40 -38.86
N ALA A 489 53.32 -39.46 -38.07
CA ALA A 489 54.27 -40.57 -37.91
C ALA A 489 54.57 -41.28 -39.24
N GLN A 490 53.53 -41.58 -40.03
CA GLN A 490 53.67 -42.21 -41.34
C GLN A 490 54.49 -41.35 -42.32
N LYS A 491 54.31 -40.03 -42.28
CA LYS A 491 55.05 -39.09 -43.13
C LYS A 491 56.50 -38.87 -42.68
N LEU A 492 56.86 -39.28 -41.46
CA LEU A 492 58.13 -38.99 -40.79
C LEU A 492 58.92 -40.25 -40.39
N ALA A 493 58.64 -41.41 -41.00
CA ALA A 493 59.14 -42.73 -40.60
C ALA A 493 60.66 -42.77 -40.33
N ASP A 494 61.46 -42.01 -41.08
CA ASP A 494 62.93 -42.00 -40.98
C ASP A 494 63.51 -40.94 -40.00
N ASN A 495 62.66 -40.16 -39.31
CA ASN A 495 63.10 -39.03 -38.48
C ASN A 495 62.82 -39.25 -36.97
N ARG A 496 63.63 -40.13 -36.37
CA ARG A 496 63.51 -40.56 -34.97
C ARG A 496 63.44 -39.42 -33.93
N PRO A 497 64.25 -38.34 -34.01
CA PRO A 497 64.16 -37.21 -33.06
C PRO A 497 62.80 -36.49 -33.10
N VAL A 498 62.19 -36.38 -34.28
CA VAL A 498 60.90 -35.71 -34.50
C VAL A 498 59.76 -36.61 -34.03
N LEU A 499 59.80 -37.91 -34.33
CA LEU A 499 58.83 -38.90 -33.83
C LEU A 499 58.81 -38.96 -32.29
N THR A 500 59.97 -38.87 -31.64
CA THR A 500 60.07 -38.84 -30.17
C THR A 500 59.37 -37.61 -29.60
N LYS A 501 59.58 -36.43 -30.19
CA LYS A 501 58.91 -35.20 -29.75
C LYS A 501 57.39 -35.24 -29.99
N ILE A 502 56.92 -35.87 -31.07
CA ILE A 502 55.48 -36.10 -31.32
C ILE A 502 54.88 -37.01 -30.23
N ALA A 503 55.59 -38.07 -29.83
CA ALA A 503 55.17 -38.95 -28.74
C ALA A 503 55.11 -38.22 -27.38
N ASP A 504 56.09 -37.37 -27.08
CA ASP A 504 56.10 -36.53 -25.87
C ASP A 504 54.93 -35.55 -25.85
N ILE A 505 54.64 -34.92 -27.00
CA ILE A 505 53.49 -34.04 -27.19
C ILE A 505 52.17 -34.79 -26.97
N LEU A 506 52.00 -35.96 -27.58
CA LEU A 506 50.77 -36.75 -27.45
C LEU A 506 50.56 -37.20 -25.99
N THR A 507 51.64 -37.58 -25.30
CA THR A 507 51.61 -37.94 -23.87
C THR A 507 51.22 -36.74 -23.00
N ALA A 508 51.73 -35.56 -23.31
CA ALA A 508 51.34 -34.32 -22.62
C ALA A 508 49.87 -33.97 -22.86
N ILE A 509 49.37 -34.13 -24.10
CA ILE A 509 47.95 -33.94 -24.46
C ILE A 509 47.07 -34.94 -23.72
N ALA A 510 47.46 -36.22 -23.63
CA ALA A 510 46.72 -37.24 -22.90
C ALA A 510 46.60 -36.93 -21.41
N ARG A 511 47.70 -36.52 -20.77
CA ARG A 511 47.71 -36.12 -19.34
C ARG A 511 46.80 -34.91 -19.10
N TRP A 512 46.82 -33.94 -20.01
CA TRP A 512 45.92 -32.79 -19.96
C TRP A 512 44.45 -33.20 -20.13
N ALA A 513 44.14 -34.05 -21.12
CA ALA A 513 42.79 -34.54 -21.38
C ALA A 513 42.22 -35.36 -20.20
N ILE A 514 43.03 -36.24 -19.61
CA ILE A 514 42.65 -37.00 -18.40
C ILE A 514 42.40 -36.06 -17.22
N SER A 515 43.24 -35.05 -17.04
CA SER A 515 43.04 -34.05 -15.98
C SER A 515 41.75 -33.25 -16.20
N LEU A 516 41.46 -32.85 -17.45
CA LEU A 516 40.23 -32.14 -17.82
C LEU A 516 38.97 -32.96 -17.50
N ILE A 517 38.97 -34.26 -17.78
CA ILE A 517 37.88 -35.16 -17.41
C ILE A 517 37.75 -35.26 -15.88
N GLY A 518 38.87 -35.34 -15.15
CA GLY A 518 38.89 -35.40 -13.69
C GLY A 518 38.28 -34.17 -13.01
N PHE A 519 38.51 -32.97 -13.57
CA PHE A 519 37.92 -31.72 -13.06
C PHE A 519 36.43 -31.56 -13.38
N ASN A 520 35.88 -32.27 -14.37
CA ASN A 520 34.45 -32.32 -14.64
C ASN A 520 33.65 -33.16 -13.62
N THR A 521 34.30 -33.63 -12.55
CA THR A 521 33.71 -34.55 -11.55
C THR A 521 33.46 -33.96 -10.15
N PRO A 522 34.11 -32.88 -9.67
CA PRO A 522 33.68 -32.17 -8.45
C PRO A 522 33.58 -30.63 -8.58
N PRO A 523 33.10 -29.94 -7.52
CA PRO A 523 31.74 -29.39 -7.48
C PRO A 523 31.48 -28.40 -8.62
N GLN A 524 30.36 -28.55 -9.33
CA GLN A 524 29.87 -27.47 -10.20
C GLN A 524 29.72 -26.24 -9.29
N PHE A 525 30.50 -25.19 -9.53
CA PHE A 525 30.74 -24.09 -8.59
C PHE A 525 29.47 -23.50 -7.96
N LEU A 526 28.32 -23.64 -8.65
CA LEU A 526 26.99 -23.19 -8.23
C LEU A 526 25.88 -24.27 -8.31
N ALA A 527 26.17 -25.53 -8.66
CA ALA A 527 25.16 -26.56 -8.96
C ALA A 527 25.45 -27.94 -8.32
N PRO A 528 24.45 -28.83 -8.18
CA PRO A 528 24.67 -30.18 -7.65
C PRO A 528 25.52 -31.04 -8.60
N THR A 529 26.42 -31.87 -8.06
CA THR A 529 27.28 -32.80 -8.81
C THR A 529 26.46 -33.71 -9.71
N ARG A 530 26.76 -33.73 -11.02
CA ARG A 530 25.92 -34.37 -12.05
C ARG A 530 26.45 -35.68 -12.65
N THR A 531 27.69 -36.09 -12.37
CA THR A 531 28.33 -37.20 -13.11
C THR A 531 28.64 -38.41 -12.23
N CYS A 532 28.19 -39.58 -12.68
CA CYS A 532 28.46 -40.88 -12.05
C CYS A 532 29.93 -41.23 -12.27
N VAL A 533 30.63 -41.61 -11.20
CA VAL A 533 32.08 -41.94 -11.18
C VAL A 533 32.46 -42.93 -12.28
N ASP A 534 31.54 -43.85 -12.64
CA ASP A 534 31.75 -44.87 -13.66
C ASP A 534 31.96 -44.29 -15.07
N GLN A 535 31.20 -43.26 -15.46
CA GLN A 535 31.34 -42.63 -16.79
C GLN A 535 32.70 -41.94 -16.95
N VAL A 536 33.24 -41.37 -15.87
CA VAL A 536 34.57 -40.75 -15.88
C VAL A 536 35.66 -41.80 -16.00
N SER A 537 35.53 -42.91 -15.27
CA SER A 537 36.47 -44.03 -15.33
C SER A 537 36.54 -44.63 -16.74
N ASP A 538 35.40 -44.84 -17.38
CA ASP A 538 35.32 -45.41 -18.73
C ASP A 538 36.03 -44.53 -19.77
N GLU A 539 35.80 -43.22 -19.77
CA GLU A 539 36.41 -42.32 -20.75
C GLU A 539 37.92 -42.14 -20.52
N ILE A 540 38.38 -42.12 -19.25
CA ILE A 540 39.82 -42.13 -18.94
C ILE A 540 40.48 -43.40 -19.49
N ASN A 541 39.82 -44.56 -19.35
CA ASN A 541 40.36 -45.82 -19.86
C ASN A 541 40.45 -45.81 -21.38
N LYS A 542 39.46 -45.27 -22.10
CA LYS A 542 39.53 -45.13 -23.57
C LYS A 542 40.71 -44.25 -24.01
N ILE A 543 40.96 -43.13 -23.34
CA ILE A 543 42.13 -42.27 -23.63
C ILE A 543 43.44 -43.02 -23.40
N LYS A 544 43.56 -43.78 -22.30
CA LYS A 544 44.76 -44.58 -22.00
C LYS A 544 45.02 -45.64 -23.07
N VAL A 545 44.01 -46.43 -23.41
CA VAL A 545 44.11 -47.47 -24.46
C VAL A 545 44.51 -46.83 -25.79
N LYS A 546 43.87 -45.72 -26.17
CA LYS A 546 44.18 -45.04 -27.44
C LYS A 546 45.60 -44.45 -27.47
N LEU A 547 46.08 -43.94 -26.34
CA LEU A 547 47.46 -43.47 -26.21
C LEU A 547 48.44 -44.63 -26.39
N GLU A 548 48.23 -45.76 -25.72
CA GLU A 548 49.08 -46.95 -25.83
C GLU A 548 49.14 -47.47 -27.27
N ASP A 549 48.00 -47.57 -27.94
CA ASP A 549 47.91 -47.96 -29.35
C ASP A 549 48.72 -47.02 -30.26
N THR A 550 48.55 -45.71 -30.06
CA THR A 550 49.18 -44.68 -30.91
C THR A 550 50.69 -44.59 -30.67
N LEU A 551 51.14 -44.74 -29.42
CA LEU A 551 52.56 -44.83 -29.08
C LEU A 551 53.20 -46.10 -29.67
N GLY A 552 52.48 -47.22 -29.69
CA GLY A 552 52.93 -48.45 -30.35
C GLY A 552 53.13 -48.28 -31.87
N ILE A 553 52.25 -47.51 -32.55
CA ILE A 553 52.41 -47.16 -33.97
C ILE A 553 53.67 -46.29 -34.18
N LEU A 554 53.86 -45.28 -33.31
CA LEU A 554 55.04 -44.42 -33.36
C LEU A 554 56.35 -45.21 -33.12
N GLN A 555 56.35 -46.17 -32.19
CA GLN A 555 57.49 -47.06 -31.94
C GLN A 555 57.78 -47.97 -33.13
N LYS A 556 56.76 -48.56 -33.77
CA LYS A 556 56.97 -49.36 -35.00
C LYS A 556 57.58 -48.54 -36.13
N ALA A 557 57.13 -47.31 -36.34
CA ALA A 557 57.75 -46.41 -37.32
C ALA A 557 59.22 -46.11 -36.98
N GLN A 558 59.56 -45.99 -35.69
CA GLN A 558 60.96 -45.89 -35.25
C GLN A 558 61.76 -47.17 -35.48
N GLU A 559 61.16 -48.34 -35.27
CA GLU A 559 61.82 -49.65 -35.44
C GLU A 559 62.01 -50.03 -36.90
N GLU A 560 61.07 -49.69 -37.79
CA GLU A 560 61.18 -49.95 -39.23
C GLU A 560 62.36 -49.17 -39.86
N SER A 561 62.69 -48.00 -39.32
CA SER A 561 63.90 -47.24 -39.70
C SER A 561 65.22 -47.90 -39.29
N LEU A 562 65.22 -48.92 -38.41
CA LEU A 562 66.41 -49.70 -38.02
C LEU A 562 66.65 -50.92 -38.92
N SER A 563 65.68 -51.26 -39.79
CA SER A 563 65.71 -52.45 -40.67
C SER A 563 66.12 -52.14 -42.13
N LEU A 564 66.51 -50.90 -42.41
CA LEU A 564 67.16 -50.43 -43.64
C LEU A 564 68.57 -49.95 -43.32
#